data_AF-A0A2R7KZH6-F1
#
_entry.id   AF-A0A2R7KZH6-F1
#
_cell.length_a   1.000
_cell.length_b   1.000
_cell.length_c   1.000
_cell.angle_alpha   90.00
_cell.angle_beta   90.00
_cell.angle_gamma   90.00
#
_symmetry.space_group_name_H-M   'P 1'
#
loop_
_entity.id
_entity.type
_entity.pdbx_description
1 polymer ?
#
loop_
_entity_poly.entity_id
_entity_poly.type
_entity_poly.pdbx_seq_one_letter_code
_entity_poly.pdbx_strand_id
1 'polypeptide(L)'
;MNSSGKNIDMKKFMANQVKEFENVFGQGNVNAQMLIREVKSADQLNDFESLIDIQAGNKFEKTKDGKTIGGDAQMGGKFLRLNSESIDEKGNFIDKKTLIHEIGHTGGLYHTFEPKKEGKLANGKPAPGAMQSFYNSSNSPYVEANFMNYTSNAVDAGTLGPSVNAVRFFNNTVGKATQGQVQTIVTNLYNGNLNYNNIPKKK
;
A
#
# COMPACT_ATOMS: atom_id res chain seq x y z
N MET A 1 4.26 -7.89 -12.52
CA MET A 1 4.35 -7.84 -14.00
C MET A 1 4.28 -6.39 -14.46
N ASN A 2 4.78 -6.10 -15.67
CA ASN A 2 4.62 -4.79 -16.31
C ASN A 2 3.80 -4.94 -17.59
N SER A 3 2.55 -4.49 -17.55
CA SER A 3 1.62 -4.47 -18.68
C SER A 3 1.41 -3.07 -19.27
N SER A 4 2.13 -2.06 -18.75
CA SER A 4 1.97 -0.66 -19.14
C SER A 4 2.52 -0.31 -20.53
N GLY A 5 3.41 -1.15 -21.07
CA GLY A 5 4.19 -0.85 -22.28
C GLY A 5 5.37 0.12 -22.05
N LYS A 6 5.54 0.65 -20.83
CA LYS A 6 6.69 1.49 -20.48
C LYS A 6 7.92 0.63 -20.20
N ASN A 7 9.09 1.09 -20.64
CA ASN A 7 10.36 0.48 -20.27
C ASN A 7 10.71 0.85 -18.82
N ILE A 8 10.59 -0.11 -17.92
CA ILE A 8 10.88 0.04 -16.48
C ILE A 8 11.91 -1.03 -16.12
N ASP A 9 12.98 -0.63 -15.44
CA ASP A 9 13.92 -1.58 -14.84
C ASP A 9 13.24 -2.37 -13.69
N MET A 10 12.64 -3.50 -14.06
CA MET A 10 11.90 -4.34 -13.13
C MET A 10 12.79 -4.96 -12.05
N LYS A 11 14.06 -5.26 -12.36
CA LYS A 11 14.98 -5.82 -11.37
C LYS A 11 15.28 -4.80 -10.28
N LYS A 12 15.60 -3.57 -10.68
CA LYS A 12 15.84 -2.48 -9.73
C LYS A 12 14.58 -2.09 -8.98
N PHE A 13 13.44 -2.04 -9.66
CA PHE A 13 12.13 -1.83 -9.02
C PHE A 13 11.91 -2.85 -7.89
N MET A 14 11.99 -4.14 -8.19
CA MET A 14 11.80 -5.21 -7.21
C MET A 14 12.78 -5.10 -6.02
N ALA A 15 14.07 -4.87 -6.29
CA ALA A 15 15.07 -4.72 -5.24
C ALA A 15 14.78 -3.51 -4.32
N ASN A 16 14.36 -2.39 -4.90
CA ASN A 16 13.93 -1.22 -4.13
C ASN A 16 12.73 -1.54 -3.24
N GLN A 17 11.72 -2.25 -3.76
CA GLN A 17 10.51 -2.56 -3.00
C GLN A 17 10.77 -3.52 -1.83
N VAL A 18 11.62 -4.53 -2.02
CA VAL A 18 12.05 -5.43 -0.93
C VAL A 18 12.72 -4.63 0.18
N LYS A 19 13.67 -3.75 -0.18
CA LYS A 19 14.37 -2.90 0.78
C LYS A 19 13.41 -1.98 1.55
N GLU A 20 12.46 -1.32 0.86
CA GLU A 20 11.48 -0.47 1.52
C GLU A 20 10.54 -1.28 2.43
N PHE A 21 10.13 -2.48 2.02
CA PHE A 21 9.31 -3.36 2.86
C PHE A 21 10.03 -3.78 4.14
N GLU A 22 11.28 -4.23 4.04
CA GLU A 22 12.11 -4.60 5.20
C GLU A 22 12.31 -3.40 6.13
N ASN A 23 12.55 -2.22 5.57
CA ASN A 23 12.63 -0.99 6.35
C ASN A 23 11.33 -0.75 7.11
N VAL A 24 10.16 -0.98 6.51
CA VAL A 24 8.87 -0.63 7.14
C VAL A 24 8.45 -1.63 8.21
N PHE A 25 8.56 -2.93 7.92
CA PHE A 25 8.03 -4.00 8.77
C PHE A 25 9.06 -4.69 9.67
N GLY A 26 10.36 -4.46 9.46
CA GLY A 26 11.43 -5.00 10.31
C GLY A 26 11.57 -4.25 11.64
N GLN A 27 10.53 -4.27 12.49
CA GLN A 27 10.52 -3.59 13.78
C GLN A 27 10.10 -4.50 14.95
N GLY A 28 10.76 -4.32 16.09
CA GLY A 28 10.45 -5.04 17.32
C GLY A 28 10.66 -6.54 17.17
N ASN A 29 9.65 -7.33 17.52
CA ASN A 29 9.67 -8.80 17.46
C ASN A 29 9.00 -9.37 16.21
N VAL A 30 8.66 -8.53 15.22
CA VAL A 30 7.99 -8.96 13.99
C VAL A 30 9.05 -9.10 12.91
N ASN A 31 9.23 -10.32 12.42
CA ASN A 31 10.02 -10.58 11.23
C ASN A 31 9.07 -10.75 10.05
N ALA A 32 9.16 -9.84 9.08
CA ALA A 32 8.39 -9.89 7.85
C ALA A 32 9.35 -9.79 6.67
N GLN A 33 9.15 -10.66 5.69
CA GLN A 33 9.94 -10.69 4.47
C GLN A 33 9.02 -10.49 3.26
N MET A 34 9.49 -9.70 2.30
CA MET A 34 8.87 -9.61 0.98
C MET A 34 9.64 -10.50 0.01
N LEU A 35 8.97 -11.52 -0.52
CA LEU A 35 9.44 -12.30 -1.65
C LEU A 35 8.73 -11.79 -2.90
N ILE A 36 9.51 -11.28 -3.86
CA ILE A 36 8.97 -10.78 -5.13
C ILE A 36 9.71 -11.45 -6.29
N ARG A 37 8.94 -11.79 -7.32
CA ARG A 37 9.45 -12.31 -8.59
C ARG A 37 8.67 -11.71 -9.75
N GLU A 38 9.30 -11.65 -10.90
CA GLU A 38 8.63 -11.22 -12.11
C GLU A 38 7.83 -12.37 -12.73
N VAL A 39 6.63 -12.04 -13.22
CA VAL A 39 5.77 -12.93 -14.00
C VAL A 39 5.35 -12.23 -15.29
N LYS A 40 5.10 -13.02 -16.34
CA LYS A 40 4.60 -12.53 -17.63
C LYS A 40 3.08 -12.41 -17.65
N SER A 41 2.37 -13.19 -16.84
CA SER A 41 0.92 -13.16 -16.75
C SER A 41 0.41 -13.71 -15.41
N ALA A 42 -0.85 -13.38 -15.07
CA ALA A 42 -1.54 -13.90 -13.90
C ALA A 42 -1.56 -15.44 -13.81
N ASP A 43 -1.62 -16.14 -14.94
CA ASP A 43 -1.65 -17.62 -14.98
C ASP A 43 -0.38 -18.29 -14.45
N GLN A 44 0.71 -17.52 -14.24
CA GLN A 44 1.97 -18.03 -13.68
C GLN A 44 2.03 -17.92 -12.15
N LEU A 45 0.98 -17.42 -11.51
CA LEU A 45 0.91 -17.24 -10.06
C LEU A 45 0.52 -18.55 -9.38
N ASN A 46 1.15 -18.81 -8.24
CA ASN A 46 0.71 -19.81 -7.30
C ASN A 46 -0.49 -19.29 -6.49
N ASP A 47 -1.29 -20.19 -5.94
CA ASP A 47 -2.52 -19.84 -5.21
C ASP A 47 -2.30 -18.92 -4.01
N PHE A 48 -1.10 -18.87 -3.43
CA PHE A 48 -0.76 -18.02 -2.28
C PHE A 48 -0.11 -16.69 -2.67
N GLU A 49 0.14 -16.45 -3.96
CA GLU A 49 0.82 -15.25 -4.42
C GLU A 49 -0.16 -14.12 -4.75
N SER A 50 0.27 -12.90 -4.45
CA SER A 50 -0.39 -11.67 -4.91
C SER A 50 0.17 -11.22 -6.25
N LEU A 51 -0.66 -10.56 -7.05
CA LEU A 51 -0.26 -9.94 -8.30
C LEU A 51 -0.09 -8.43 -8.12
N ILE A 52 1.13 -7.95 -8.37
CA ILE A 52 1.41 -6.54 -8.61
C ILE A 52 1.49 -6.34 -10.13
N ASP A 53 0.55 -5.57 -10.69
CA ASP A 53 0.50 -5.26 -12.12
C ASP A 53 0.72 -3.77 -12.37
N ILE A 54 1.85 -3.44 -13.02
CA ILE A 54 2.16 -2.07 -13.43
C ILE A 54 1.45 -1.80 -14.76
N GLN A 55 0.44 -0.93 -14.73
CA GLN A 55 -0.45 -0.63 -15.85
C GLN A 55 -0.24 0.79 -16.40
N ALA A 56 -0.76 1.04 -17.61
CA ALA A 56 -0.76 2.36 -18.21
C ALA A 56 -1.62 3.35 -17.41
N GLY A 57 -1.20 4.62 -17.34
CA GLY A 57 -1.88 5.64 -16.52
C GLY A 57 -3.35 5.89 -16.87
N ASN A 58 -3.74 5.68 -18.13
CA ASN A 58 -5.14 5.78 -18.57
C ASN A 58 -6.07 4.70 -17.99
N LYS A 59 -5.55 3.72 -17.23
CA LYS A 59 -6.33 2.72 -16.49
C LYS A 59 -6.73 3.17 -15.08
N PHE A 60 -6.24 4.34 -14.66
CA PHE A 60 -6.46 4.88 -13.31
C PHE A 60 -7.32 6.13 -13.37
N GLU A 61 -8.13 6.30 -12.35
CA GLU A 61 -8.91 7.53 -12.18
C GLU A 61 -7.99 8.71 -11.81
N LYS A 62 -8.50 9.91 -12.06
CA LYS A 62 -7.87 11.15 -11.61
C LYS A 62 -8.49 11.56 -10.28
N THR A 63 -7.67 12.05 -9.37
CA THR A 63 -8.11 12.71 -8.15
C THR A 63 -8.88 13.99 -8.50
N LYS A 64 -9.59 14.55 -7.52
CA LYS A 64 -10.32 15.83 -7.66
C LYS A 64 -9.44 16.98 -8.14
N ASP A 65 -8.14 16.93 -7.84
CA ASP A 65 -7.14 17.92 -8.24
C ASP A 65 -6.48 17.60 -9.60
N GLY A 66 -7.04 16.65 -10.35
CA GLY A 66 -6.58 16.27 -11.69
C GLY A 66 -5.33 15.40 -11.74
N LYS A 67 -4.80 14.95 -10.59
CA LYS A 67 -3.62 14.07 -10.51
C LYS A 67 -4.03 12.62 -10.72
N THR A 68 -3.27 11.83 -11.46
CA THR A 68 -3.55 10.39 -11.59
C THR A 68 -3.25 9.67 -10.27
N ILE A 69 -4.09 8.71 -9.89
CA ILE A 69 -3.84 7.83 -8.75
C ILE A 69 -2.56 7.00 -8.98
N GLY A 70 -1.75 6.82 -7.93
CA GLY A 70 -0.46 6.11 -7.99
C GLY A 70 -0.59 4.59 -8.01
N GLY A 71 -1.62 4.05 -7.36
CA GLY A 71 -1.96 2.64 -7.33
C GLY A 71 -3.32 2.41 -6.69
N ASP A 72 -3.80 1.17 -6.78
CA ASP A 72 -4.99 0.74 -6.07
C ASP A 72 -4.92 -0.76 -5.73
N ALA A 73 -5.49 -1.11 -4.59
CA ALA A 73 -5.68 -2.47 -4.15
C ALA A 73 -7.02 -2.60 -3.41
N GLN A 74 -7.64 -3.77 -3.53
CA GLN A 74 -8.82 -4.09 -2.72
C GLN A 74 -8.39 -4.61 -1.34
N MET A 75 -9.08 -4.18 -0.29
CA MET A 75 -8.75 -4.60 1.07
C MET A 75 -8.84 -6.12 1.24
N GLY A 76 -7.76 -6.78 1.68
CA GLY A 76 -7.71 -8.25 1.81
C GLY A 76 -7.61 -9.02 0.48
N GLY A 77 -7.50 -8.32 -0.65
CA GLY A 77 -7.34 -8.92 -1.98
C GLY A 77 -5.89 -9.29 -2.32
N LYS A 78 -5.74 -10.06 -3.40
CA LYS A 78 -4.44 -10.46 -3.99
C LYS A 78 -3.98 -9.57 -5.14
N PHE A 79 -4.86 -8.73 -5.68
CA PHE A 79 -4.56 -7.92 -6.85
C PHE A 79 -4.28 -6.47 -6.47
N LEU A 80 -3.10 -5.98 -6.89
CA LEU A 80 -2.66 -4.61 -6.78
C LEU A 80 -2.34 -4.07 -8.17
N ARG A 81 -2.83 -2.87 -8.48
CA ARG A 81 -2.49 -2.14 -9.69
C ARG A 81 -1.61 -0.97 -9.35
N LEU A 82 -0.55 -0.76 -10.12
CA LEU A 82 0.35 0.38 -10.00
C LEU A 82 0.33 1.20 -11.27
N ASN A 83 0.26 2.50 -11.14
CA ASN A 83 0.31 3.39 -12.28
C ASN A 83 1.76 3.59 -12.73
N SER A 84 2.07 3.20 -13.96
CA SER A 84 3.39 3.41 -14.59
C SER A 84 3.84 4.87 -14.69
N GLU A 85 2.92 5.85 -14.64
CA GLU A 85 3.27 7.27 -14.56
C GLU A 85 3.97 7.63 -13.25
N SER A 86 3.73 6.86 -12.19
CA SER A 86 4.36 7.05 -10.88
C SER A 86 5.76 6.40 -10.75
N ILE A 87 6.21 5.67 -11.78
CA ILE A 87 7.47 4.90 -11.76
C ILE A 87 8.37 5.41 -12.89
N ASP A 88 9.60 5.80 -12.58
CA ASP A 88 10.59 6.20 -13.59
C ASP A 88 11.16 4.99 -14.36
N GLU A 89 11.89 5.25 -15.44
CA GLU A 89 12.54 4.20 -16.26
C GLU A 89 13.57 3.37 -15.47
N LYS A 90 14.11 3.93 -14.38
CA LYS A 90 15.10 3.31 -13.49
C LYS A 90 14.43 2.51 -12.37
N GLY A 91 13.11 2.30 -12.43
CA GLY A 91 12.36 1.52 -11.46
C GLY A 91 12.18 2.20 -10.09
N ASN A 92 12.30 3.53 -10.01
CA ASN A 92 12.02 4.27 -8.77
C ASN A 92 10.63 4.89 -8.82
N PHE A 93 9.92 4.84 -7.70
CA PHE A 93 8.70 5.62 -7.55
C PHE A 93 9.01 7.11 -7.39
N ILE A 94 8.18 7.95 -8.02
CA ILE A 94 8.09 9.38 -7.73
C ILE A 94 7.59 9.57 -6.29
N ASP A 95 6.65 8.72 -5.86
CA ASP A 95 6.12 8.65 -4.52
C ASP A 95 6.41 7.29 -3.88
N LYS A 96 7.43 7.25 -3.01
CA LYS A 96 7.99 5.99 -2.48
C LYS A 96 7.01 5.14 -1.70
N LYS A 97 5.98 5.74 -1.09
CA LYS A 97 4.99 4.99 -0.31
C LYS A 97 4.00 4.19 -1.17
N THR A 98 3.89 4.47 -2.46
CA THR A 98 2.79 3.96 -3.31
C THR A 98 2.54 2.46 -3.12
N LEU A 99 3.54 1.61 -3.37
CA LEU A 99 3.34 0.15 -3.23
C LEU A 99 3.10 -0.27 -1.78
N ILE A 100 3.86 0.29 -0.83
CA ILE A 100 3.75 -0.08 0.59
C ILE A 100 2.37 0.30 1.15
N HIS A 101 1.80 1.40 0.68
CA HIS A 101 0.43 1.82 0.97
C HIS A 101 -0.59 0.80 0.45
N GLU A 102 -0.47 0.41 -0.83
CA GLU A 102 -1.36 -0.61 -1.40
C GLU A 102 -1.20 -1.98 -0.72
N ILE A 103 0.01 -2.34 -0.28
CA ILE A 103 0.24 -3.54 0.54
C ILE A 103 -0.52 -3.45 1.86
N GLY A 104 -0.58 -2.27 2.49
CA GLY A 104 -1.41 -2.05 3.68
C GLY A 104 -2.88 -2.35 3.42
N HIS A 105 -3.43 -1.91 2.29
CA HIS A 105 -4.78 -2.30 1.88
C HIS A 105 -4.92 -3.80 1.71
N THR A 106 -3.98 -4.48 1.03
CA THR A 106 -4.04 -5.96 0.93
C THR A 106 -3.98 -6.65 2.30
N GLY A 107 -3.37 -6.02 3.32
CA GLY A 107 -3.39 -6.45 4.71
C GLY A 107 -4.68 -6.13 5.48
N GLY A 108 -5.67 -5.54 4.81
CA GLY A 108 -6.98 -5.18 5.37
C GLY A 108 -6.97 -3.86 6.14
N LEU A 109 -6.01 -2.97 5.87
CA LEU A 109 -6.00 -1.61 6.40
C LEU A 109 -6.86 -0.68 5.54
N TYR A 110 -7.45 0.33 6.15
CA TYR A 110 -8.32 1.33 5.50
C TYR A 110 -7.76 2.76 5.68
N HIS A 111 -8.25 3.73 4.92
CA HIS A 111 -7.92 5.14 5.14
C HIS A 111 -8.58 5.66 6.42
N THR A 112 -7.80 6.07 7.43
CA THR A 112 -8.34 6.42 8.75
C THR A 112 -9.27 7.65 8.78
N PHE A 113 -9.20 8.52 7.77
CA PHE A 113 -10.03 9.73 7.63
C PHE A 113 -11.26 9.54 6.73
N GLU A 114 -11.40 8.41 6.04
CA GLU A 114 -12.63 8.15 5.30
C GLU A 114 -13.74 7.80 6.31
N PRO A 115 -14.94 8.39 6.19
CA PRO A 115 -16.03 8.13 7.13
C PRO A 115 -16.27 6.63 7.23
N LYS A 116 -16.68 6.16 8.42
CA LYS A 116 -17.05 4.76 8.77
C LYS A 116 -18.20 4.17 7.94
N LYS A 117 -18.31 4.48 6.64
CA LYS A 117 -19.01 3.62 5.70
C LYS A 117 -18.28 2.30 5.78
N GLU A 118 -18.97 1.29 6.26
CA GLU A 118 -18.51 -0.08 6.46
C GLU A 118 -17.76 -0.55 5.22
N GLY A 119 -16.45 -0.31 5.17
CA GLY A 119 -15.60 -0.78 4.10
C GLY A 119 -15.74 -2.29 4.08
N LYS A 120 -15.95 -2.89 2.91
CA LYS A 120 -15.98 -4.34 2.81
C LYS A 120 -14.59 -4.82 2.44
N LEU A 121 -14.13 -5.85 3.13
CA LEU A 121 -13.01 -6.67 2.67
C LEU A 121 -13.38 -7.31 1.34
N ALA A 122 -12.39 -7.75 0.58
CA ALA A 122 -12.58 -8.36 -0.72
C ALA A 122 -13.42 -9.65 -0.67
N ASN A 123 -13.43 -10.34 0.47
CA ASN A 123 -14.30 -11.48 0.76
C ASN A 123 -15.73 -11.10 1.21
N GLY A 124 -16.10 -9.82 1.17
CA GLY A 124 -17.43 -9.31 1.51
C GLY A 124 -17.67 -9.08 3.01
N LYS A 125 -16.77 -9.49 3.90
CA LYS A 125 -16.90 -9.24 5.34
C LYS A 125 -16.71 -7.75 5.66
N PRO A 126 -17.32 -7.24 6.75
CA PRO A 126 -17.03 -5.90 7.23
C PRO A 126 -15.54 -5.72 7.54
N ALA A 127 -14.97 -4.59 7.13
CA ALA A 127 -13.63 -4.19 7.54
C ALA A 127 -13.64 -3.90 9.05
N PRO A 128 -12.61 -4.34 9.79
CA PRO A 128 -12.53 -4.10 11.22
C PRO A 128 -12.48 -2.60 11.51
N GLY A 129 -13.48 -2.10 12.24
CA GLY A 129 -13.76 -0.66 12.37
C GLY A 129 -12.79 0.15 13.24
N ALA A 130 -11.82 -0.47 13.91
CA ALA A 130 -10.82 0.23 14.73
C ALA A 130 -9.68 -0.69 15.17
N MET A 131 -8.53 -0.68 14.48
CA MET A 131 -7.25 -1.20 15.03
C MET A 131 -5.99 -0.55 14.42
N GLN A 132 -6.09 0.60 13.72
CA GLN A 132 -4.91 1.33 13.21
C GLN A 132 -4.42 2.43 14.18
N SER A 133 -4.94 2.45 15.41
CA SER A 133 -4.60 3.48 16.39
C SER A 133 -3.10 3.50 16.66
N PHE A 134 -2.53 4.69 16.55
CA PHE A 134 -1.12 4.96 16.77
C PHE A 134 -1.02 6.22 17.61
N TYR A 135 -0.65 6.05 18.87
CA TYR A 135 -0.43 7.18 19.75
C TYR A 135 1.04 7.59 19.66
N ASN A 136 1.30 8.72 19.01
CA ASN A 136 2.60 9.36 19.00
C ASN A 136 2.46 10.75 19.62
N SER A 137 3.14 10.96 20.75
CA SER A 137 3.15 12.23 21.48
C SER A 137 4.10 13.27 20.86
N SER A 138 4.73 12.97 19.72
CA SER A 138 5.63 13.88 19.00
C SER A 138 4.89 14.68 17.93
N ASN A 139 5.00 16.01 17.97
CA ASN A 139 4.49 16.92 16.92
C ASN A 139 5.48 17.07 15.74
N SER A 140 6.45 16.16 15.59
CA SER A 140 7.45 16.23 14.51
C SER A 140 7.00 15.41 13.31
N PRO A 141 6.68 16.02 12.14
CA PRO A 141 6.27 15.27 10.96
C PRO A 141 7.32 14.24 10.50
N TYR A 142 8.59 14.42 10.89
CA TYR A 142 9.71 13.51 10.65
C TYR A 142 9.63 12.19 11.44
N VAL A 143 8.81 12.15 12.50
CA VAL A 143 8.65 11.01 13.42
C VAL A 143 7.19 10.51 13.41
N GLU A 144 6.26 11.24 12.77
CA GLU A 144 4.82 11.12 13.02
C GLU A 144 4.06 10.25 12.02
N ALA A 145 4.54 10.05 10.78
CA ALA A 145 3.82 9.27 9.78
C ALA A 145 4.08 7.76 9.88
N ASN A 146 2.98 6.99 9.82
CA ASN A 146 3.05 5.55 9.59
C ASN A 146 3.26 5.22 8.09
N PHE A 147 3.40 3.95 7.73
CA PHE A 147 3.65 3.56 6.33
C PHE A 147 2.50 3.81 5.36
N MET A 148 1.27 3.94 5.88
CA MET A 148 0.10 4.39 5.12
C MET A 148 0.08 5.91 4.97
N ASN A 149 1.08 6.59 5.53
CA ASN A 149 1.33 8.03 5.46
C ASN A 149 0.32 8.88 6.23
N TYR A 150 -0.13 8.37 7.39
CA TYR A 150 -0.95 9.13 8.33
C TYR A 150 -0.13 9.53 9.54
N THR A 151 -0.20 10.81 9.90
CA THR A 151 0.27 11.31 11.19
C THR A 151 -0.65 10.82 12.31
N SER A 152 -0.17 10.72 13.56
CA SER A 152 -1.04 10.41 14.71
C SER A 152 -2.23 11.37 14.79
N ASN A 153 -2.00 12.66 14.56
CA ASN A 153 -3.05 13.67 14.49
C ASN A 153 -4.05 13.42 13.34
N ALA A 154 -3.62 12.93 12.17
CA ALA A 154 -4.55 12.61 11.07
C ALA A 154 -5.37 11.34 11.33
N VAL A 155 -4.82 10.38 12.09
CA VAL A 155 -5.53 9.19 12.56
C VAL A 155 -6.60 9.55 13.60
N ASP A 156 -6.28 10.46 14.53
CA ASP A 156 -7.16 10.83 15.64
C ASP A 156 -8.17 11.94 15.29
N ALA A 157 -7.80 12.90 14.45
CA ALA A 157 -8.62 14.07 14.10
C ALA A 157 -9.30 14.00 12.73
N GLY A 158 -9.03 12.94 11.92
CA GLY A 158 -9.69 12.74 10.63
C GLY A 158 -9.41 13.81 9.57
N THR A 159 -8.29 14.53 9.67
CA THR A 159 -7.91 15.60 8.71
C THR A 159 -6.43 15.51 8.31
N LEU A 160 -6.15 15.73 7.02
CA LEU A 160 -4.79 15.88 6.48
C LEU A 160 -4.51 17.38 6.30
N GLY A 161 -3.76 17.99 7.21
CA GLY A 161 -3.34 19.40 7.07
C GLY A 161 -2.09 19.51 6.18
N PRO A 162 -2.10 20.25 5.04
CA PRO A 162 -0.96 20.33 4.15
C PRO A 162 -0.05 21.51 4.49
N SER A 163 1.14 21.24 5.03
CA SER A 163 2.29 22.10 4.71
C SER A 163 3.05 21.49 3.53
N VAL A 164 3.58 22.31 2.63
CA VAL A 164 4.34 21.85 1.45
C VAL A 164 5.54 20.97 1.87
N ASN A 165 6.14 21.26 3.02
CA ASN A 165 7.23 20.46 3.59
C ASN A 165 6.75 19.07 4.05
N ALA A 166 5.55 18.98 4.63
CA ALA A 166 4.95 17.70 4.99
C ALA A 166 4.65 16.85 3.74
N VAL A 167 4.09 17.44 2.68
CA VAL A 167 3.83 16.73 1.41
C VAL A 167 5.13 16.22 0.77
N ARG A 168 6.18 17.06 0.72
CA ARG A 168 7.49 16.64 0.19
C ARG A 168 8.10 15.52 1.02
N PHE A 169 8.01 15.60 2.35
CA PHE A 169 8.46 14.52 3.23
C PHE A 169 7.69 13.23 2.91
N PHE A 170 6.36 13.29 2.92
CA PHE A 170 5.46 12.17 2.65
C PHE A 170 5.64 11.50 1.28
N ASN A 171 6.15 12.20 0.27
CA ASN A 171 6.45 11.60 -1.03
C ASN A 171 7.83 10.93 -1.08
N ASN A 172 8.75 11.35 -0.21
CA ASN A 172 10.14 10.91 -0.21
C ASN A 172 10.49 9.93 0.92
N THR A 173 9.59 9.74 1.88
CA THR A 173 9.77 8.84 3.01
C THR A 173 8.60 7.85 3.11
N VAL A 174 8.89 6.67 3.64
CA VAL A 174 7.87 5.70 4.06
C VAL A 174 7.99 5.56 5.56
N GLY A 175 6.90 5.88 6.27
CA GLY A 175 6.82 5.72 7.71
C GLY A 175 6.94 4.26 8.12
N LYS A 176 7.27 4.00 9.38
CA LYS A 176 7.34 2.63 9.90
C LYS A 176 5.94 2.06 10.17
N ALA A 177 5.81 0.74 10.17
CA ALA A 177 4.55 0.10 10.57
C ALA A 177 4.33 0.22 12.08
N THR A 178 3.13 0.66 12.46
CA THR A 178 2.77 0.77 13.88
C THR A 178 2.37 -0.61 14.41
N GLN A 179 2.50 -0.81 15.73
CA GLN A 179 2.06 -2.07 16.36
C GLN A 179 0.58 -2.38 16.07
N GLY A 180 -0.30 -1.35 16.08
CA GLY A 180 -1.71 -1.52 15.73
C GLY A 180 -1.92 -1.98 14.29
N GLN A 181 -1.20 -1.40 13.33
CA GLN A 181 -1.26 -1.83 11.93
C GLN A 181 -0.78 -3.28 11.76
N VAL A 182 0.33 -3.65 12.39
CA VAL A 182 0.83 -5.04 12.34
C VAL A 182 -0.16 -6.00 12.98
N GLN A 183 -0.69 -5.68 14.17
CA GLN A 183 -1.69 -6.51 14.85
C GLN A 183 -2.95 -6.68 14.01
N THR A 184 -3.40 -5.63 13.32
CA THR A 184 -4.56 -5.68 12.41
C THR A 184 -4.32 -6.65 11.26
N ILE A 185 -3.15 -6.55 10.60
CA ILE A 185 -2.78 -7.43 9.49
C ILE A 185 -2.74 -8.88 9.95
N VAL A 186 -2.07 -9.15 11.08
CA VAL A 186 -1.96 -10.49 11.67
C VAL A 186 -3.35 -11.05 12.05
N THR A 187 -4.21 -10.22 12.66
CA THR A 187 -5.58 -10.63 13.01
C THR A 187 -6.41 -10.96 11.76
N ASN A 188 -6.31 -10.15 10.72
CA ASN A 188 -6.99 -10.44 9.45
C ASN A 188 -6.47 -11.72 8.79
N LEU A 189 -5.16 -11.99 8.89
CA LEU A 189 -4.57 -13.24 8.41
C LEU A 189 -5.20 -14.45 9.13
N TYR A 190 -5.19 -14.46 10.47
CA TYR A 190 -5.77 -15.55 11.27
C TYR A 190 -7.26 -15.74 11.05
N ASN A 191 -8.01 -14.67 10.77
CA ASN A 191 -9.45 -14.72 10.55
C ASN A 191 -9.85 -15.12 9.11
N GLY A 192 -8.88 -15.45 8.24
CA GLY A 192 -9.15 -15.78 6.83
C GLY A 192 -9.72 -14.60 6.05
N ASN A 193 -9.33 -13.38 6.41
CA ASN A 193 -9.80 -12.15 5.77
C ASN A 193 -8.88 -11.66 4.64
N LEU A 194 -7.66 -12.22 4.57
CA LEU A 194 -6.69 -11.91 3.54
C LEU A 194 -6.71 -12.95 2.44
N ASN A 195 -5.91 -12.72 1.39
CA ASN A 195 -5.69 -13.69 0.33
C ASN A 195 -6.93 -14.01 -0.52
N TYR A 196 -7.89 -13.06 -0.61
CA TYR A 196 -9.04 -13.21 -1.50
C TYR A 196 -8.60 -13.07 -2.96
N ASN A 197 -8.95 -14.05 -3.80
CA ASN A 197 -8.56 -14.04 -5.20
C ASN A 197 -9.48 -13.13 -6.02
N ASN A 198 -9.11 -11.86 -6.11
CA ASN A 198 -9.71 -10.85 -6.99
C ASN A 198 -8.87 -10.59 -8.25
N ILE A 199 -7.92 -11.48 -8.57
CA ILE A 199 -7.10 -11.33 -9.77
C ILE A 199 -8.00 -11.52 -11.00
N PRO A 200 -8.03 -10.57 -11.96
CA PRO A 200 -8.83 -10.70 -13.16
C PRO A 200 -8.47 -11.98 -13.92
N LYS A 201 -9.45 -12.86 -14.13
CA LYS A 201 -9.29 -13.99 -15.04
C LYS A 201 -9.20 -13.45 -16.46
N LYS A 202 -8.25 -13.96 -17.26
CA LYS A 202 -8.25 -13.69 -18.71
C LYS A 202 -9.61 -14.09 -19.28
N LYS A 203 -10.28 -13.15 -19.95
CA LYS A 203 -11.44 -13.45 -20.80
C LYS A 203 -10.96 -13.99 -22.13
#